data_AF-A0A1M7JRZ0-F1
#
_entry.id   AF-A0A1M7JRZ0-F1
#
_cell.length_a   1.000
_cell.length_b   1.000
_cell.length_c   1.000
_cell.angle_alpha   90.00
_cell.angle_beta   90.00
_cell.angle_gamma   90.00
#
_symmetry.space_group_name_H-M   'P 1'
#
loop_
_entity.id
_entity.type
_entity.pdbx_description
1 polymer ?
#
loop_
_entity_poly.entity_id
_entity_poly.type
_entity_poly.pdbx_seq_one_letter_code
_entity_poly.pdbx_strand_id
1 'polypeptide(L)'
;MTQEELVKKSKEEILALLQGINRTGINNILKYLQESTYFTARCHSHHQFRGGLAVHSLGVYKEFEQLNSGLPEDSIRIVSLFHDICKAHHPKYDHIGKGHHGYRSAKLLSALGLKFNIGEYYAIEKHMHRIKHTPTEGVYGIRDKIRHYLHQADHRDAGTFPNGFDSYTTTRSPKYIVDSYIYATCKKGKEVLIDDLHNNHSEFYSVFYKLIP
;
A
#
# COMPACT_ATOMS: atom_id res chain seq x y z
N MET A 1 18.68 15.60 8.87
CA MET A 1 18.14 14.45 9.63
C MET A 1 18.90 13.21 9.19
N THR A 2 19.45 12.46 10.12
CA THR A 2 20.17 11.20 9.85
C THR A 2 19.18 10.05 9.57
N GLN A 3 19.67 8.92 9.04
CA GLN A 3 18.87 7.70 8.89
C GLN A 3 18.30 7.23 10.24
N GLU A 4 19.12 7.26 11.28
CA GLU A 4 18.72 6.85 12.62
C GLU A 4 17.62 7.74 13.20
N GLU A 5 17.74 9.06 13.02
CA GLU A 5 16.70 10.01 13.41
C GLU A 5 15.40 9.79 12.65
N LEU A 6 15.47 9.52 11.33
CA LEU A 6 14.26 9.21 10.54
C LEU A 6 13.58 7.94 11.05
N VAL A 7 14.33 6.86 11.26
CA VAL A 7 13.79 5.59 11.74
C VAL A 7 13.17 5.75 13.13
N LYS A 8 13.85 6.48 14.02
CA LYS A 8 13.33 6.78 15.36
C LYS A 8 12.00 7.54 15.28
N LYS A 9 11.94 8.62 14.49
CA LYS A 9 10.72 9.41 14.29
C LYS A 9 9.60 8.57 13.67
N SER A 10 9.93 7.74 12.67
CA SER A 10 8.95 6.87 12.03
C SER A 10 8.37 5.85 13.00
N LYS A 11 9.20 5.27 13.87
CA LYS A 11 8.73 4.36 14.93
C LYS A 11 7.76 5.07 15.88
N GLU A 12 8.13 6.25 16.37
CA GLU A 12 7.29 7.03 17.30
C GLU A 12 5.94 7.39 16.66
N GLU A 13 5.96 7.84 15.41
CA GLU A 13 4.75 8.22 14.66
C GLU A 13 3.85 7.01 14.37
N ILE A 14 4.41 5.87 13.96
CA ILE A 14 3.65 4.62 13.78
C ILE A 14 2.97 4.22 15.09
N LEU A 15 3.69 4.20 16.21
CA LEU A 15 3.11 3.79 17.49
C LEU A 15 2.00 4.75 17.93
N ALA A 16 2.16 6.06 17.71
CA ALA A 16 1.14 7.06 18.01
C ALA A 16 -0.13 6.87 17.15
N LEU A 17 0.03 6.64 15.84
CA LEU A 17 -1.08 6.36 14.92
C LEU A 17 -1.88 5.12 15.34
N LEU A 18 -1.20 4.11 15.88
CA LEU A 18 -1.83 2.86 16.31
C LEU A 18 -2.53 2.96 17.67
N GLN A 19 -2.08 3.84 18.57
CA GLN A 19 -2.73 4.06 19.88
C GLN A 19 -4.18 4.56 19.73
N GLY A 20 -4.51 5.24 18.64
CA GLY A 20 -5.86 5.74 18.36
C GLY A 20 -6.84 4.71 17.78
N ILE A 21 -6.39 3.50 17.43
CA ILE A 21 -7.22 2.50 16.73
C ILE A 21 -7.91 1.58 17.75
N ASN A 22 -9.23 1.68 17.84
CA ASN A 22 -10.04 0.78 18.67
C ASN A 22 -10.51 -0.44 17.88
N ARG A 23 -9.58 -1.34 17.53
CA ARG A 23 -9.88 -2.58 16.78
C ARG A 23 -9.32 -3.81 17.50
N THR A 24 -10.13 -4.86 17.60
CA THR A 24 -9.69 -6.14 18.18
C THR A 24 -8.42 -6.65 17.50
N GLY A 25 -7.42 -7.04 18.31
CA GLY A 25 -6.13 -7.55 17.85
C GLY A 25 -5.00 -6.52 17.74
N ILE A 26 -5.31 -5.22 17.82
CA ILE A 26 -4.29 -4.15 17.71
C ILE A 26 -3.21 -4.26 18.79
N ASN A 27 -3.58 -4.57 20.04
CA ASN A 27 -2.59 -4.74 21.12
C ASN A 27 -1.59 -5.88 20.85
N ASN A 28 -2.04 -6.98 20.23
CA ASN A 28 -1.16 -8.08 19.84
C ASN A 28 -0.23 -7.66 18.69
N ILE A 29 -0.72 -6.85 17.76
CA ILE A 29 0.11 -6.28 16.69
C ILE A 29 1.15 -5.33 17.28
N LEU A 30 0.77 -4.41 18.16
CA LEU A 30 1.71 -3.52 18.84
C LEU A 30 2.84 -4.29 19.52
N LYS A 31 2.49 -5.37 20.23
CA LYS A 31 3.47 -6.29 20.82
C LYS A 31 4.36 -6.92 19.75
N TYR A 32 3.79 -7.45 18.67
CA TYR A 32 4.57 -8.01 17.55
C TYR A 32 5.53 -6.99 16.94
N LEU A 33 5.12 -5.74 16.72
CA LEU A 33 6.00 -4.71 16.13
C LEU A 33 7.21 -4.43 17.04
N GLN A 34 7.02 -4.48 18.36
CA GLN A 34 8.09 -4.28 19.34
C GLN A 34 9.04 -5.48 19.46
N GLU A 35 8.51 -6.70 19.33
CA GLU A 35 9.28 -7.95 19.50
C GLU A 35 9.90 -8.47 18.18
N SER A 36 9.43 -7.98 17.03
CA SER A 36 9.92 -8.34 15.70
C SER A 36 11.00 -7.39 15.19
N THR A 37 11.56 -7.68 14.02
CA THR A 37 12.45 -6.78 13.32
C THR A 37 11.74 -5.64 12.58
N TYR A 38 10.44 -5.41 12.76
CA TYR A 38 9.68 -4.42 11.97
C TYR A 38 10.33 -3.02 11.92
N PHE A 39 10.85 -2.53 13.05
CA PHE A 39 11.53 -1.22 13.13
C PHE A 39 13.02 -1.23 12.76
N THR A 40 13.58 -2.38 12.41
CA THR A 40 15.01 -2.55 12.08
C THR A 40 15.25 -3.22 10.73
N ALA A 41 14.24 -3.86 10.16
CA ALA A 41 14.29 -4.54 8.87
C ALA A 41 14.50 -3.54 7.72
N ARG A 42 15.14 -4.04 6.67
CA ARG A 42 15.33 -3.36 5.39
C ARG A 42 14.21 -3.73 4.44
N CYS A 43 13.84 -2.83 3.55
CA CYS A 43 13.12 -3.23 2.33
C CYS A 43 14.13 -3.77 1.30
N HIS A 44 13.68 -4.66 0.40
CA HIS A 44 14.59 -5.39 -0.50
C HIS A 44 14.94 -4.62 -1.77
N SER A 45 14.01 -3.83 -2.33
CA SER A 45 14.13 -3.17 -3.64
C SER A 45 14.08 -1.63 -3.57
N HIS A 46 13.71 -1.08 -2.43
CA HIS A 46 13.69 0.35 -2.09
C HIS A 46 13.98 0.45 -0.59
N HIS A 47 14.24 1.64 -0.03
CA HIS A 47 14.47 1.83 1.41
C HIS A 47 15.43 0.77 2.02
N GLN A 48 16.58 0.52 1.38
CA GLN A 48 17.50 -0.59 1.70
C GLN A 48 18.41 -0.34 2.93
N PHE A 49 17.97 0.51 3.85
CA PHE A 49 18.69 0.85 5.08
C PHE A 49 18.00 0.25 6.31
N ARG A 50 18.74 0.10 7.41
CA ARG A 50 18.22 -0.47 8.66
C ARG A 50 17.02 0.35 9.15
N GLY A 51 15.86 -0.29 9.33
CA GLY A 51 14.60 0.37 9.68
C GLY A 51 13.80 0.89 8.49
N GLY A 52 14.27 0.65 7.26
CA GLY A 52 13.60 1.05 6.03
C GLY A 52 12.19 0.50 5.86
N LEU A 53 11.87 -0.68 6.43
CA LEU A 53 10.52 -1.23 6.41
C LEU A 53 9.50 -0.32 7.14
N ALA A 54 9.87 0.19 8.32
CA ALA A 54 9.01 1.08 9.07
C ALA A 54 8.91 2.46 8.41
N VAL A 55 10.01 2.97 7.84
CA VAL A 55 9.98 4.22 7.07
C VAL A 55 9.05 4.09 5.87
N HIS A 56 9.17 3.02 5.10
CA HIS A 56 8.31 2.74 3.96
C HIS A 56 6.84 2.65 4.38
N SER A 57 6.52 1.85 5.40
CA SER A 57 5.15 1.70 5.90
C SER A 57 4.51 3.04 6.29
N LEU A 58 5.26 3.92 6.95
CA LEU A 58 4.79 5.26 7.30
C LEU A 58 4.69 6.19 6.08
N GLY A 59 5.62 6.08 5.14
CA GLY A 59 5.58 6.82 3.88
C GLY A 59 4.35 6.49 3.03
N VAL A 60 4.03 5.19 2.90
CA VAL A 60 2.79 4.72 2.27
C VAL A 60 1.56 5.29 2.96
N TYR A 61 1.52 5.34 4.29
CA TYR A 61 0.42 5.99 5.02
C TYR A 61 0.29 7.48 4.65
N LYS A 62 1.40 8.23 4.64
CA LYS A 62 1.41 9.65 4.30
C LYS A 62 1.00 9.93 2.85
N GLU A 63 1.42 9.08 1.92
CA GLU A 63 0.99 9.17 0.52
C GLU A 63 -0.48 8.81 0.36
N PHE A 64 -0.99 7.82 1.09
CA PHE A 64 -2.40 7.46 1.07
C PHE A 64 -3.27 8.62 1.58
N GLU A 65 -2.92 9.23 2.72
CA GLU A 65 -3.67 10.38 3.27
C GLU A 65 -3.74 11.56 2.28
N GLN A 66 -2.64 11.83 1.56
CA GLN A 66 -2.60 12.89 0.54
C GLN A 66 -3.53 12.63 -0.65
N LEU A 67 -3.87 11.37 -0.93
CA LEU A 67 -4.79 11.01 -2.02
C LEU A 67 -6.25 11.36 -1.71
N ASN A 68 -6.57 11.80 -0.49
CA ASN A 68 -7.91 12.22 -0.04
C ASN A 68 -9.03 11.26 -0.50
N SER A 69 -8.83 9.97 -0.21
CA SER A 69 -9.69 8.90 -0.72
C SER A 69 -11.13 8.93 -0.20
N GLY A 70 -11.39 9.63 0.91
CA GLY A 70 -12.66 9.59 1.64
C GLY A 70 -12.95 8.23 2.30
N LEU A 71 -11.93 7.39 2.49
CA LEU A 71 -12.05 6.11 3.20
C LEU A 71 -11.89 6.32 4.73
N PRO A 72 -12.39 5.39 5.56
CA PRO A 72 -12.22 5.47 7.00
C PRO A 72 -10.74 5.51 7.40
N GLU A 73 -10.38 6.43 8.29
CA GLU A 73 -9.00 6.68 8.72
C GLU A 73 -8.34 5.43 9.31
N ASP A 74 -9.05 4.68 10.15
CA ASP A 74 -8.57 3.40 10.71
C ASP A 74 -8.23 2.38 9.61
N SER A 75 -9.04 2.32 8.55
CA SER A 75 -8.76 1.41 7.43
C SER A 75 -7.50 1.85 6.68
N ILE A 76 -7.31 3.15 6.46
CA ILE A 76 -6.11 3.70 5.81
C ILE A 76 -4.86 3.37 6.65
N ARG A 77 -4.89 3.63 7.96
CA ARG A 77 -3.81 3.30 8.89
C ARG A 77 -3.49 1.80 8.86
N ILE A 78 -4.51 0.94 9.00
CA ILE A 78 -4.34 -0.53 9.02
C ILE A 78 -3.70 -1.03 7.72
N VAL A 79 -4.25 -0.66 6.56
CA VAL A 79 -3.76 -1.22 5.30
C VAL A 79 -2.39 -0.67 4.92
N SER A 80 -2.14 0.62 5.12
CA SER A 80 -0.86 1.23 4.78
C SER A 80 0.27 0.77 5.68
N LEU A 81 0.07 0.77 7.00
CA LEU A 81 1.13 0.42 7.95
C LEU A 81 1.46 -1.09 7.94
N PHE A 82 0.51 -1.94 7.55
CA PHE A 82 0.65 -3.40 7.68
C PHE A 82 0.64 -4.19 6.37
N HIS A 83 0.54 -3.56 5.19
CA HIS A 83 0.54 -4.31 3.92
C HIS A 83 1.77 -5.22 3.74
N ASP A 84 2.91 -4.80 4.30
CA ASP A 84 4.21 -5.45 4.21
C ASP A 84 4.73 -6.02 5.54
N ILE A 85 3.88 -6.10 6.57
CA ILE A 85 4.29 -6.54 7.92
C ILE A 85 4.98 -7.91 7.93
N CYS A 86 4.67 -8.79 6.98
CA CYS A 86 5.34 -10.10 6.87
C CYS A 86 6.82 -10.05 6.47
N LYS A 87 7.34 -8.87 6.09
CA LYS A 87 8.77 -8.66 5.82
C LYS A 87 9.57 -8.48 7.12
N ALA A 88 8.91 -8.30 8.26
CA ALA A 88 9.54 -8.38 9.57
C ALA A 88 9.74 -9.84 9.99
N HIS A 89 10.80 -10.08 10.74
CA HIS A 89 11.14 -11.39 11.31
C HIS A 89 10.74 -11.45 12.78
N HIS A 90 10.15 -12.57 13.18
CA HIS A 90 9.81 -12.90 14.54
C HIS A 90 9.78 -14.43 14.73
N PRO A 91 10.57 -15.01 15.67
CA PRO A 91 10.74 -16.46 15.80
C PRO A 91 9.43 -17.26 15.88
N LYS A 92 8.46 -16.74 16.63
CA LYS A 92 7.14 -17.36 16.78
C LYS A 92 6.30 -17.36 15.49
N TYR A 93 6.46 -16.38 14.61
CA TYR A 93 5.51 -16.12 13.51
C TYR A 93 6.11 -16.31 12.11
N ASP A 94 7.44 -16.48 12.01
CA ASP A 94 8.13 -16.66 10.72
C ASP A 94 7.68 -17.92 9.95
N HIS A 95 7.08 -18.88 10.64
CA HIS A 95 6.50 -20.08 10.02
C HIS A 95 5.17 -19.81 9.28
N ILE A 96 4.59 -18.62 9.41
CA ILE A 96 3.29 -18.30 8.82
C ILE A 96 3.41 -18.18 7.29
N GLY A 97 3.10 -19.31 6.64
CA GLY A 97 2.65 -19.41 5.25
C GLY A 97 3.75 -19.45 4.18
N LYS A 98 3.37 -20.00 3.02
CA LYS A 98 4.06 -19.85 1.73
C LYS A 98 3.15 -19.04 0.80
N GLY A 99 3.71 -18.23 -0.09
CA GLY A 99 2.95 -17.39 -1.03
C GLY A 99 3.57 -16.00 -1.21
N HIS A 100 2.87 -15.14 -1.95
CA HIS A 100 3.29 -13.73 -2.11
C HIS A 100 3.18 -12.96 -0.79
N HIS A 101 3.93 -11.86 -0.67
CA HIS A 101 4.07 -11.14 0.60
C HIS A 101 2.75 -10.56 1.11
N GLY A 102 1.89 -10.00 0.25
CA GLY A 102 0.57 -9.53 0.68
C GLY A 102 -0.28 -10.60 1.38
N TYR A 103 -0.26 -11.84 0.89
CA TYR A 103 -1.00 -12.95 1.51
C TYR A 103 -0.41 -13.33 2.87
N ARG A 104 0.92 -13.40 2.96
CA ARG A 104 1.61 -13.64 4.23
C ARG A 104 1.30 -12.55 5.26
N SER A 105 1.27 -11.27 4.86
CA SER A 105 0.90 -10.15 5.73
C SER A 105 -0.52 -10.30 6.27
N ALA A 106 -1.49 -10.57 5.40
CA ALA A 106 -2.89 -10.78 5.81
C ALA A 106 -3.04 -11.98 6.77
N LYS A 107 -2.31 -13.07 6.53
CA LYS A 107 -2.30 -14.26 7.41
C LYS A 107 -1.65 -14.00 8.76
N LEU A 108 -0.52 -13.31 8.79
CA LEU A 108 0.17 -12.92 10.02
C LEU A 108 -0.75 -12.07 10.90
N LEU A 109 -1.35 -11.03 10.33
CA LEU A 109 -2.28 -10.16 11.04
C LEU A 109 -3.52 -10.92 11.55
N SER A 110 -4.04 -11.86 10.77
CA SER A 110 -5.13 -12.74 11.21
C SER A 110 -4.71 -13.61 12.40
N ALA A 111 -3.49 -14.15 12.38
CA ALA A 111 -2.92 -14.93 13.48
C ALA A 111 -2.62 -14.09 14.74
N LEU A 112 -2.36 -12.79 14.56
CA LEU A 112 -2.27 -11.81 15.65
C LEU A 112 -3.67 -11.40 16.19
N GLY A 113 -4.74 -11.86 15.55
CA GLY A 113 -6.12 -11.67 16.00
C GLY A 113 -6.79 -10.39 15.48
N LEU A 114 -6.21 -9.73 14.47
CA LEU A 114 -6.80 -8.53 13.88
C LEU A 114 -8.16 -8.84 13.24
N LYS A 115 -9.16 -8.03 13.58
CA LYS A 115 -10.48 -8.08 12.93
C LYS A 115 -10.56 -7.08 11.77
N PHE A 116 -10.35 -7.59 10.57
CA PHE A 116 -10.49 -6.86 9.33
C PHE A 116 -11.95 -6.74 8.87
N ASN A 117 -12.25 -5.68 8.13
CA ASN A 117 -13.31 -5.74 7.12
C ASN A 117 -12.76 -6.40 5.84
N ILE A 118 -13.67 -6.87 4.97
CA ILE A 118 -13.27 -7.59 3.74
C ILE A 118 -12.43 -6.73 2.78
N GLY A 119 -12.65 -5.41 2.78
CA GLY A 119 -11.86 -4.45 2.00
C GLY A 119 -10.41 -4.37 2.46
N GLU A 120 -10.18 -4.27 3.77
CA GLU A 120 -8.84 -4.20 4.37
C GLU A 120 -8.04 -5.49 4.08
N TYR A 121 -8.64 -6.65 4.32
CA TYR A 121 -8.00 -7.94 4.03
C TYR A 121 -7.61 -8.06 2.56
N TYR A 122 -8.55 -7.76 1.66
CA TYR A 122 -8.32 -7.84 0.22
C TYR A 122 -7.28 -6.82 -0.26
N ALA A 123 -7.29 -5.61 0.29
CA ALA A 123 -6.29 -4.59 -0.03
C ALA A 123 -4.89 -5.08 0.31
N ILE A 124 -4.66 -5.55 1.54
CA ILE A 124 -3.37 -6.06 1.99
C ILE A 124 -2.96 -7.28 1.17
N GLU A 125 -3.87 -8.24 0.95
CA GLU A 125 -3.53 -9.45 0.21
C GLU A 125 -3.13 -9.11 -1.25
N LYS A 126 -3.92 -8.27 -1.91
CA LYS A 126 -3.84 -8.05 -3.37
C LYS A 126 -3.19 -6.73 -3.78
N HIS A 127 -2.56 -6.00 -2.87
CA HIS A 127 -1.98 -4.68 -3.17
C HIS A 127 -0.99 -4.69 -4.35
N MET A 128 -0.27 -5.80 -4.59
CA MET A 128 0.66 -5.93 -5.74
C MET A 128 0.10 -6.69 -6.94
N HIS A 129 -1.16 -7.13 -6.90
CA HIS A 129 -1.73 -7.86 -8.03
C HIS A 129 -2.15 -6.89 -9.12
N ARG A 130 -1.90 -7.29 -10.38
CA ARG A 130 -2.42 -6.59 -11.56
C ARG A 130 -3.94 -6.43 -11.44
N ILE A 131 -4.40 -5.21 -11.65
CA ILE A 131 -5.83 -4.89 -11.75
C ILE A 131 -6.29 -5.33 -13.13
N LYS A 132 -6.94 -6.49 -13.24
CA LYS A 132 -7.42 -7.00 -14.54
C LYS A 132 -8.69 -6.30 -15.04
N HIS A 133 -9.37 -5.58 -14.16
CA HIS A 133 -10.63 -4.89 -14.46
C HIS A 133 -10.60 -3.49 -13.85
N THR A 134 -10.55 -2.48 -14.71
CA THR A 134 -11.13 -1.19 -14.41
C THR A 134 -12.65 -1.35 -14.42
N PRO A 135 -13.39 -0.84 -13.41
CA PRO A 135 -14.84 -0.80 -13.46
C PRO A 135 -15.27 -0.06 -14.73
N THR A 136 -16.35 -0.51 -15.36
CA THR A 136 -16.89 0.03 -16.63
C THR A 136 -17.16 1.53 -16.59
N GLU A 137 -17.28 2.14 -15.41
CA GLU A 137 -17.53 3.57 -15.19
C GLU A 137 -16.48 4.21 -14.24
N GLY A 138 -15.35 3.56 -13.98
CA GLY A 138 -14.35 4.04 -13.02
C GLY A 138 -14.78 4.04 -11.55
N VAL A 139 -16.00 3.59 -11.24
CA VAL A 139 -16.51 3.44 -9.87
C VAL A 139 -16.01 2.14 -9.27
N TYR A 140 -14.94 2.21 -8.51
CA TYR A 140 -14.51 1.08 -7.70
C TYR A 140 -15.51 0.86 -6.56
N GLY A 141 -16.01 -0.37 -6.42
CA GLY A 141 -16.61 -0.79 -5.15
C GLY A 141 -15.62 -0.54 -4.00
N ILE A 142 -16.12 -0.28 -2.78
CA ILE A 142 -15.30 0.16 -1.65
C ILE A 142 -14.06 -0.71 -1.41
N ARG A 143 -14.17 -2.02 -1.65
CA ARG A 143 -13.08 -3.01 -1.61
C ARG A 143 -11.96 -2.71 -2.60
N ASP A 144 -12.29 -2.43 -3.85
CA ASP A 144 -11.30 -2.18 -4.90
C ASP A 144 -10.75 -0.75 -4.79
N LYS A 145 -11.53 0.18 -4.24
CA LYS A 145 -11.10 1.55 -3.94
C LYS A 145 -9.93 1.58 -2.96
N ILE A 146 -10.07 0.94 -1.80
CA ILE A 146 -8.99 0.91 -0.79
C ILE A 146 -7.71 0.24 -1.32
N ARG A 147 -7.84 -0.85 -2.08
CA ARG A 147 -6.69 -1.51 -2.71
C ARG A 147 -6.01 -0.61 -3.76
N HIS A 148 -6.79 0.10 -4.56
CA HIS A 148 -6.27 0.98 -5.60
C HIS A 148 -5.44 2.13 -5.00
N TYR A 149 -5.97 2.81 -3.97
CA TYR A 149 -5.22 3.87 -3.28
C TYR A 149 -3.99 3.33 -2.55
N LEU A 150 -4.09 2.15 -1.91
CA LEU A 150 -2.94 1.49 -1.28
C LEU A 150 -1.83 1.22 -2.31
N HIS A 151 -2.18 0.65 -3.47
CA HIS A 151 -1.24 0.36 -4.53
C HIS A 151 -0.55 1.62 -5.07
N GLN A 152 -1.30 2.71 -5.26
CA GLN A 152 -0.73 3.99 -5.67
C GLN A 152 0.23 4.56 -4.62
N ALA A 153 -0.18 4.57 -3.35
CA ALA A 153 0.63 5.09 -2.25
C ALA A 153 1.93 4.28 -2.07
N ASP A 154 1.86 2.96 -2.20
CA ASP A 154 3.02 2.07 -2.19
C ASP A 154 4.05 2.43 -3.28
N HIS A 155 3.58 2.58 -4.51
CA HIS A 155 4.45 2.95 -5.64
C HIS A 155 5.03 4.36 -5.50
N ARG A 156 4.26 5.33 -5.00
CA ARG A 156 4.73 6.71 -4.76
C ARG A 156 5.84 6.72 -3.72
N ASP A 157 5.64 6.05 -2.59
CA ASP A 157 6.64 6.01 -1.53
C ASP A 157 7.91 5.23 -1.95
N ALA A 158 7.76 4.11 -2.65
CA ALA A 158 8.88 3.35 -3.19
C ALA A 158 9.81 4.20 -4.10
N GLY A 159 9.26 5.22 -4.77
CA GLY A 159 10.00 6.20 -5.57
C GLY A 159 10.84 7.19 -4.76
N THR A 160 10.60 7.34 -3.46
CA THR A 160 11.33 8.28 -2.58
C THR A 160 12.74 7.79 -2.25
N PHE A 161 12.92 6.47 -2.11
CA PHE A 161 14.21 5.84 -1.82
C PHE A 161 14.48 4.66 -2.76
N PRO A 162 14.82 4.94 -4.03
CA PRO A 162 15.08 3.89 -5.01
C PRO A 162 16.30 3.04 -4.64
N ASN A 163 16.39 1.86 -5.25
CA ASN A 163 17.52 0.93 -5.09
C ASN A 163 18.88 1.64 -5.28
N GLY A 164 19.83 1.39 -4.37
CA GLY A 164 21.17 2.00 -4.42
C GLY A 164 21.26 3.45 -3.92
N PHE A 165 20.19 4.01 -3.35
CA PHE A 165 20.19 5.36 -2.77
C PHE A 165 20.61 5.34 -1.29
N ASP A 166 21.86 5.77 -1.00
CA ASP A 166 22.45 5.72 0.34
C ASP A 166 22.51 7.08 1.08
N SER A 167 22.14 8.21 0.45
CA SER A 167 22.40 9.55 1.01
C SER A 167 21.17 10.45 1.12
N TYR A 168 21.03 11.09 2.29
CA TYR A 168 19.95 12.02 2.62
C TYR A 168 20.30 13.42 2.12
N THR A 169 20.00 13.71 0.86
CA THR A 169 19.76 15.08 0.42
C THR A 169 18.30 15.15 0.00
N THR A 170 17.49 15.87 0.79
CA THR A 170 16.09 16.13 0.48
C THR A 170 16.02 17.13 -0.68
N THR A 171 16.30 16.69 -1.89
CA THR A 171 15.66 17.27 -3.08
C THR A 171 14.64 16.25 -3.53
N ARG A 172 13.35 16.51 -3.23
CA ARG A 172 12.25 15.87 -3.95
C ARG A 172 12.57 16.05 -5.43
N SER A 173 13.00 14.97 -6.10
CA SER A 173 13.27 15.05 -7.52
C SER A 173 11.91 15.25 -8.21
N PRO A 174 11.68 16.36 -8.93
CA PRO A 174 10.43 16.57 -9.67
C PRO A 174 10.25 15.57 -10.83
N LYS A 175 11.23 14.66 -11.05
CA LYS A 175 11.19 13.64 -12.11
C LYS A 175 10.19 12.51 -11.85
N TYR A 176 9.63 12.40 -10.65
CA TYR A 176 8.55 11.46 -10.32
C TYR A 176 7.31 12.21 -9.84
N ILE A 177 6.90 13.23 -10.61
CA ILE A 177 5.52 13.69 -10.59
C ILE A 177 4.71 12.56 -11.26
N VAL A 178 4.22 11.60 -10.45
CA VAL A 178 3.11 10.72 -10.86
C VAL A 178 1.80 11.45 -10.50
N ASP A 179 1.69 12.71 -10.93
CA ASP A 179 0.42 13.41 -11.02
C ASP A 179 -0.17 13.08 -12.39
N SER A 180 -1.15 12.17 -12.39
CA SER A 180 -2.34 12.25 -13.27
C SER A 180 -3.18 11.00 -13.17
N TYR A 181 -3.62 10.65 -11.96
CA TYR A 181 -4.86 9.90 -11.82
C TYR A 181 -5.70 10.55 -10.75
N ILE A 182 -6.89 11.00 -11.17
CA ILE A 182 -7.89 11.77 -10.42
C ILE A 182 -7.66 13.29 -10.49
N TYR A 183 -8.00 13.89 -11.62
CA TYR A 183 -9.13 14.83 -11.71
C TYR A 183 -9.53 14.96 -13.19
N ALA A 184 -10.55 14.21 -13.58
CA ALA A 184 -11.33 14.55 -14.76
C ALA A 184 -12.79 14.16 -14.54
N THR A 185 -13.42 14.64 -13.47
CA THR A 185 -14.87 14.87 -13.57
C THR A 185 -15.09 16.08 -14.48
N CYS A 186 -15.33 15.75 -15.75
CA CYS A 186 -16.24 16.41 -16.67
C CYS A 186 -16.12 17.94 -16.87
N LYS A 187 -15.47 18.31 -17.97
CA LYS A 187 -16.06 19.27 -18.92
C LYS A 187 -15.91 18.68 -20.33
N LYS A 188 -17.00 18.10 -20.85
CA LYS A 188 -17.17 17.52 -22.21
C LYS A 188 -16.93 16.01 -22.42
N GLY A 189 -17.35 15.18 -21.47
CA GLY A 189 -17.95 13.85 -21.72
C GLY A 189 -17.40 12.98 -22.87
N LYS A 190 -16.11 12.61 -22.84
CA LYS A 190 -15.59 11.43 -23.55
C LYS A 190 -14.54 10.74 -22.68
N GLU A 191 -14.77 9.48 -22.37
CA GLU A 191 -13.87 8.62 -21.58
C GLU A 191 -12.91 7.86 -22.51
N VAL A 192 -11.66 7.69 -22.06
CA VAL A 192 -10.65 6.83 -22.69
C VAL A 192 -10.16 5.85 -21.61
N LEU A 193 -10.26 4.56 -21.90
CA LEU A 193 -9.77 3.45 -21.07
C LEU A 193 -8.25 3.30 -21.22
N ILE A 194 -7.56 2.99 -20.13
CA ILE A 194 -6.09 2.90 -20.10
C ILE A 194 -5.69 1.45 -19.87
N ASP A 195 -5.50 0.75 -20.99
CA ASP A 195 -4.67 -0.45 -21.09
C ASP A 195 -3.38 -0.20 -21.91
N ASP A 196 -3.10 1.05 -22.32
CA ASP A 196 -2.07 1.34 -23.32
C ASP A 196 -0.66 1.65 -22.79
N LEU A 197 -0.34 1.24 -21.56
CA LEU A 197 1.05 1.24 -21.08
C LEU A 197 1.38 -0.11 -20.45
N HIS A 198 1.33 -1.17 -21.25
CA HIS A 198 2.42 -2.15 -21.40
C HIS A 198 2.01 -3.20 -22.46
N ASN A 199 2.47 -2.95 -23.69
CA ASN A 199 2.64 -3.87 -24.82
C ASN A 199 1.39 -4.31 -25.59
N ASN A 200 1.22 -3.64 -26.75
CA ASN A 200 0.52 -4.09 -27.97
C ASN A 200 0.19 -5.58 -28.04
N HIS A 201 -1.09 -5.93 -28.17
CA HIS A 201 -1.56 -7.00 -29.06
C HIS A 201 -3.05 -6.82 -29.42
N SER A 202 -3.24 -6.29 -30.63
CA SER A 202 -4.32 -6.49 -31.63
C SER A 202 -5.74 -6.87 -31.19
N GLU A 203 -6.67 -5.98 -31.58
CA GLU A 203 -7.94 -6.30 -32.25
C GLU A 203 -8.81 -7.42 -31.65
N PHE A 204 -9.51 -7.19 -30.54
CA PHE A 204 -10.53 -8.14 -30.10
C PHE A 204 -11.81 -7.42 -29.62
N TYR A 205 -12.74 -7.28 -30.57
CA TYR A 205 -14.20 -7.08 -30.41
C TYR A 205 -14.81 -5.69 -30.57
N SER A 206 -14.74 -5.20 -31.80
CA SER A 206 -15.65 -4.24 -32.43
C SER A 206 -17.05 -4.79 -32.79
N VAL A 207 -17.55 -5.86 -32.16
CA VAL A 207 -18.75 -6.58 -32.69
C VAL A 207 -19.85 -6.91 -31.65
N PHE A 208 -19.66 -6.77 -30.34
CA PHE A 208 -20.53 -7.53 -29.42
C PHE A 208 -21.78 -6.88 -28.82
N TYR A 209 -22.10 -5.60 -29.03
CA TYR A 209 -23.37 -5.03 -28.51
C TYR A 209 -24.12 -4.14 -29.49
N LYS A 210 -24.37 -4.69 -30.69
CA LYS A 210 -25.48 -4.25 -31.56
C LYS A 210 -26.73 -5.12 -31.42
N LEU A 211 -26.82 -5.95 -30.38
CA LEU A 211 -27.93 -6.88 -30.23
C LEU A 211 -28.40 -6.93 -28.78
N ILE A 212 -29.64 -6.44 -28.62
CA ILE A 212 -30.70 -6.88 -27.70
C ILE A 212 -30.77 -6.13 -26.36
N PRO A 213 -31.94 -5.54 -26.05
CA PRO A 213 -32.74 -4.60 -26.81
C PRO A 213 -32.65 -3.17 -26.23
#